data_AF-A0A6A7C9H8-F1
#
_entry.id   AF-A0A6A7C9H8-F1
#
_cell.length_a   1.000
_cell.length_b   1.000
_cell.length_c   1.000
_cell.angle_alpha   90.00
_cell.angle_beta   90.00
_cell.angle_gamma   90.00
#
_symmetry.space_group_name_H-M   'P 1'
#
loop_
_entity.id
_entity.type
_entity.pdbx_description
1 polymer ?
#
loop_
_entity_poly.entity_id
_entity_poly.type
_entity_poly.pdbx_seq_one_letter_code
_entity_poly.pdbx_strand_id
1 'polypeptide(L)'
;MEDPRDLFPYESGFPDSESIYRYIPGESHPVHLDDKLHSNQYRILHKLGYGSFCSVWGVRDEQEQKYVAIKVPIADAPSSREIETLTALAASEITHPGKAYLPVLLDDLELDGSNGTHRCIVTGVYGLSVGLVLEVENVYLYASAARRL
;
A
#
# COMPACT_ATOMS: atom_id res chain seq x y z
N MET A 1 0.73 12.41 33.38
CA MET A 1 0.62 12.83 31.98
C MET A 1 -0.30 11.80 31.36
N GLU A 2 -1.56 12.16 31.12
CA GLU A 2 -2.54 11.23 30.54
C GLU A 2 -2.11 10.85 29.13
N ASP A 3 -2.28 9.58 28.78
CA ASP A 3 -1.99 9.09 27.44
C ASP A 3 -3.01 9.70 26.47
N PRO A 4 -2.60 10.37 25.38
CA PRO A 4 -3.53 10.90 24.40
C PRO A 4 -4.50 9.86 23.81
N ARG A 5 -4.13 8.58 23.88
CA ARG A 5 -4.98 7.43 23.48
C ARG A 5 -6.16 7.20 24.41
N ASP A 6 -6.09 7.69 25.65
CA ASP A 6 -7.16 7.56 26.65
C ASP A 6 -8.24 8.64 26.52
N LEU A 7 -7.99 9.69 25.72
CA LEU A 7 -8.92 10.82 25.52
C LEU A 7 -10.09 10.48 24.59
N PHE A 8 -9.95 9.42 23.78
CA PHE A 8 -10.99 8.96 22.86
C PHE A 8 -11.21 7.45 23.01
N PRO A 9 -11.83 6.98 24.11
CA PRO A 9 -12.17 5.57 24.31
C PRO A 9 -13.23 5.06 23.32
N TYR A 10 -13.84 5.98 22.56
CA TYR A 10 -14.57 5.71 21.35
C TYR A 10 -13.70 6.13 20.16
N GLU A 11 -12.67 5.34 19.83
CA GLU A 11 -12.37 5.19 18.41
C GLU A 11 -13.70 4.72 17.81
N SER A 12 -14.43 5.64 17.18
CA SER A 12 -15.46 5.28 16.22
C SER A 12 -14.73 4.44 15.20
N GLY A 13 -14.75 3.12 15.42
CA GLY A 13 -14.20 2.14 14.51
C GLY A 13 -14.91 2.37 13.19
N PHE A 14 -14.30 3.17 12.33
CA PHE A 14 -14.46 2.99 10.91
C PHE A 14 -13.65 1.72 10.66
N PRO A 15 -14.30 0.55 10.54
CA PRO A 15 -13.58 -0.72 10.40
C PRO A 15 -12.69 -0.76 9.14
N ASP A 16 -12.80 0.28 8.29
CA ASP A 16 -12.12 0.45 7.02
C ASP A 16 -10.99 1.52 7.05
N SER A 17 -10.51 1.96 8.23
CA SER A 17 -9.37 2.90 8.34
C SER A 17 -8.37 2.55 9.44
N GLU A 18 -7.08 2.83 9.20
CA GLU A 18 -6.03 2.76 10.22
C GLU A 18 -6.23 3.78 11.34
N SER A 19 -5.63 3.49 12.49
CA SER A 19 -5.66 4.38 13.66
C SER A 19 -4.88 5.68 13.39
N ILE A 20 -5.48 6.80 13.78
CA ILE A 20 -4.91 8.15 13.64
C ILE A 20 -3.59 8.32 14.41
N TYR A 21 -3.34 7.50 15.43
CA TYR A 21 -2.11 7.57 16.23
C TYR A 21 -0.87 7.06 15.49
N ARG A 22 -1.04 6.50 14.29
CA ARG A 22 0.06 6.02 13.42
C ARG A 22 0.71 7.12 12.58
N TYR A 23 0.16 8.33 12.56
CA TYR A 23 0.74 9.45 11.79
C TYR A 23 1.77 10.22 12.63
N ILE A 24 2.85 9.53 13.01
CA ILE A 24 3.98 10.06 13.77
C ILE A 24 5.30 9.77 13.05
N PRO A 25 6.40 10.47 13.38
CA PRO A 25 7.72 10.17 12.82
C PRO A 25 8.10 8.68 12.96
N GLY A 26 8.64 8.09 11.89
CA GLY A 26 8.97 6.66 11.79
C GLY A 26 7.80 5.78 11.33
N GLU A 27 6.55 6.26 11.40
CA GLU A 27 5.36 5.47 11.08
C GLU A 27 4.72 5.85 9.73
N SER A 28 3.39 6.01 9.67
CA SER A 28 2.63 6.10 8.41
C SER A 28 2.68 7.50 7.81
N HIS A 29 2.69 7.59 6.48
CA HIS A 29 2.57 8.87 5.76
C HIS A 29 1.11 9.27 5.56
N PRO A 30 0.70 10.53 5.82
CA PRO A 30 -0.62 11.02 5.44
C PRO A 30 -0.68 11.27 3.92
N VAL A 31 -1.44 10.44 3.19
CA VAL A 31 -1.64 10.56 1.74
C VAL A 31 -3.04 11.10 1.46
N HIS A 32 -3.16 12.06 0.54
CA HIS A 32 -4.44 12.69 0.16
C HIS A 32 -4.82 12.37 -1.29
N LEU A 33 -6.12 12.48 -1.58
CA LEU A 33 -6.60 12.38 -2.95
C LEU A 33 -6.02 13.52 -3.80
N ASP A 34 -5.73 13.21 -5.05
CA ASP A 34 -5.09 14.11 -6.02
C ASP A 34 -3.66 14.54 -5.70
N ASP A 35 -3.04 14.02 -4.63
CA ASP A 35 -1.60 14.13 -4.42
C ASP A 35 -0.87 13.59 -5.65
N LYS A 36 0.20 14.30 -6.03
CA LYS A 36 1.00 14.02 -7.21
C LYS A 36 2.41 13.61 -6.79
N LEU A 37 2.70 12.32 -6.89
CA LEU A 37 3.97 11.72 -6.51
C LEU A 37 4.90 11.60 -7.71
N HIS A 38 6.19 11.43 -7.43
CA HIS A 38 7.24 11.17 -8.43
C HIS A 38 7.18 12.12 -9.63
N SER A 39 7.47 13.41 -9.38
CA SER A 39 7.47 14.45 -10.42
C SER A 39 6.14 14.56 -11.20
N ASN A 40 5.02 14.40 -10.51
CA ASN A 40 3.66 14.42 -11.06
C ASN A 40 3.27 13.24 -11.97
N GLN A 41 4.03 12.15 -11.97
CA GLN A 41 3.66 10.95 -12.73
C GLN A 41 2.47 10.23 -12.10
N TYR A 42 2.41 10.16 -10.78
CA TYR A 42 1.46 9.30 -10.07
C TYR A 42 0.46 10.15 -9.30
N ARG A 43 -0.80 10.18 -9.74
CA ARG A 43 -1.88 10.90 -9.05
C ARG A 43 -2.74 9.96 -8.21
N ILE A 44 -2.85 10.24 -6.92
CA ILE A 44 -3.66 9.44 -5.98
C ILE A 44 -5.15 9.58 -6.29
N LEU A 45 -5.87 8.46 -6.40
CA LEU A 45 -7.30 8.45 -6.73
C LEU A 45 -8.19 7.91 -5.60
N HIS A 46 -7.75 6.83 -4.95
CA HIS A 46 -8.54 6.15 -3.92
C HIS A 46 -7.66 5.30 -3.02
N LYS A 47 -8.09 5.08 -1.78
CA LYS A 47 -7.42 4.15 -0.87
C LYS A 47 -7.90 2.73 -1.14
N LEU A 48 -6.99 1.81 -1.42
CA LEU A 48 -7.33 0.40 -1.68
C LEU A 48 -7.29 -0.46 -0.42
N GLY A 49 -6.56 0.00 0.61
CA GLY A 49 -6.51 -0.68 1.89
C GLY A 49 -5.35 -0.19 2.75
N TYR A 50 -5.23 -0.80 3.91
CA TYR A 50 -4.15 -0.56 4.86
C TYR A 50 -3.84 -1.85 5.61
N GLY A 51 -2.67 -1.89 6.23
CA GLY A 51 -2.25 -2.93 7.13
C GLY A 51 -1.33 -2.35 8.19
N SER A 52 -0.81 -3.20 9.06
CA SER A 52 0.00 -2.76 10.21
C SER A 52 1.27 -2.00 9.86
N PHE A 53 1.76 -2.09 8.62
CA PHE A 53 3.05 -1.53 8.20
C PHE A 53 2.99 -0.75 6.88
N CYS A 54 1.80 -0.59 6.29
CA CYS A 54 1.66 0.12 5.02
C CYS A 54 0.21 0.53 4.75
N SER A 55 0.05 1.53 3.90
CA SER A 55 -1.21 1.80 3.19
C SER A 55 -1.04 1.50 1.69
N VAL A 56 -2.14 1.21 0.99
CA VAL A 56 -2.15 0.93 -0.44
C VAL A 56 -3.17 1.83 -1.12
N TRP A 57 -2.76 2.45 -2.22
CA TRP A 57 -3.52 3.46 -2.93
C TRP A 57 -3.64 3.12 -4.41
N GLY A 58 -4.81 3.39 -4.98
CA GLY A 58 -5.09 3.32 -6.40
C GLY A 58 -4.73 4.65 -7.03
N VAL A 59 -3.99 4.60 -8.12
CA VAL A 59 -3.27 5.75 -8.67
C VAL A 59 -3.39 5.77 -10.18
N ARG A 60 -3.49 6.96 -10.77
CA ARG A 60 -3.34 7.17 -12.21
C ARG A 60 -1.87 7.43 -12.51
N ASP A 61 -1.27 6.58 -13.34
CA ASP A 61 0.00 6.89 -14.01
C ASP A 61 -0.31 7.81 -15.20
N GLU A 62 0.05 9.09 -15.07
CA GLU A 62 -0.23 10.12 -16.07
C GLU A 62 0.72 10.04 -17.27
N GLN A 63 1.85 9.35 -17.16
CA GLN A 63 2.76 9.13 -18.31
C GLN A 63 2.27 7.97 -19.16
N GLU A 64 2.02 6.82 -18.54
CA GLU A 64 1.61 5.59 -19.24
C GLU A 64 0.08 5.48 -19.44
N GLN A 65 -0.68 6.44 -18.91
CA GLN A 65 -2.15 6.51 -19.02
C GLN A 65 -2.85 5.22 -18.55
N LYS A 66 -2.33 4.61 -17.47
CA LYS A 66 -2.84 3.38 -16.86
C LYS A 66 -3.14 3.54 -15.37
N TYR A 67 -3.89 2.60 -14.81
CA TYR A 67 -4.16 2.54 -13.38
C TYR A 67 -3.18 1.58 -12.71
N VAL A 68 -2.58 2.02 -11.62
CA VAL A 68 -1.59 1.25 -10.84
C VAL A 68 -1.94 1.32 -9.36
N ALA A 69 -1.30 0.46 -8.57
CA ALA A 69 -1.37 0.49 -7.12
C ALA A 69 -0.01 0.93 -6.54
N ILE A 70 -0.03 1.86 -5.60
CA ILE A 70 1.15 2.28 -4.84
C ILE A 70 0.99 1.81 -3.40
N LYS A 71 1.94 1.01 -2.94
CA LYS A 71 2.09 0.65 -1.53
C LYS A 71 3.05 1.61 -0.86
N VAL A 72 2.58 2.29 0.17
CA VAL A 72 3.32 3.25 0.98
C VAL A 72 3.61 2.61 2.34
N PRO A 73 4.83 2.08 2.58
CA PRO A 73 5.18 1.51 3.88
C PRO A 73 5.37 2.61 4.94
N ILE A 74 5.45 2.21 6.21
CA ILE A 74 5.93 3.10 7.27
C ILE A 74 7.38 3.53 7.01
N ALA A 75 7.78 4.69 7.52
CA ALA A 75 9.13 5.24 7.28
C ALA A 75 10.24 4.33 7.85
N ASP A 76 10.05 3.76 9.05
CA ASP A 76 10.99 2.86 9.71
C ASP A 76 10.88 1.41 9.22
N ALA A 77 10.20 1.17 8.09
CA ALA A 77 10.10 -0.17 7.53
C ALA A 77 11.50 -0.71 7.20
N PRO A 78 11.84 -1.93 7.65
CA PRO A 78 13.14 -2.53 7.33
C PRO A 78 13.29 -2.68 5.81
N SER A 79 14.53 -2.50 5.35
CA SER A 79 14.86 -2.33 3.93
C SER A 79 14.32 -3.42 3.01
N SER A 80 13.79 -2.96 1.87
CA SER A 80 13.82 -3.51 0.49
C SER A 80 13.59 -4.98 0.19
N ARG A 81 13.40 -5.92 1.14
CA ARG A 81 13.29 -7.35 0.80
C ARG A 81 12.17 -7.65 -0.20
N GLU A 82 11.05 -6.94 -0.12
CA GLU A 82 9.95 -7.06 -1.07
C GLU A 82 10.36 -6.53 -2.46
N ILE A 83 11.01 -5.36 -2.52
CA ILE A 83 11.55 -4.77 -3.75
C ILE A 83 12.59 -5.71 -4.36
N GLU A 84 13.56 -6.18 -3.60
CA GLU A 84 14.59 -7.15 -4.03
C GLU A 84 13.96 -8.43 -4.58
N THR A 85 12.94 -8.96 -3.90
CA THR A 85 12.23 -10.15 -4.34
C THR A 85 11.52 -9.90 -5.67
N LEU A 86 10.77 -8.80 -5.79
CA LEU A 86 10.04 -8.48 -7.02
C LEU A 86 10.99 -8.16 -8.18
N THR A 87 12.10 -7.47 -7.92
CA THR A 87 13.16 -7.21 -8.90
C THR A 87 13.80 -8.51 -9.38
N ALA A 88 14.14 -9.42 -8.47
CA ALA A 88 14.70 -10.73 -8.81
C ALA A 88 13.70 -11.58 -9.62
N LEU A 89 12.41 -11.54 -9.28
CA LEU A 89 11.35 -12.23 -10.03
C LEU A 89 11.17 -11.65 -11.44
N ALA A 90 11.22 -10.32 -11.58
CA ALA A 90 11.14 -9.65 -12.87
C ALA A 90 12.32 -10.05 -13.78
N ALA A 91 13.55 -10.02 -13.24
CA ALA A 91 14.79 -10.36 -13.94
C ALA A 91 15.00 -11.86 -14.18
N SER A 92 14.18 -12.73 -13.56
CA SER A 92 14.33 -14.17 -13.68
C SER A 92 13.93 -14.67 -15.08
N GLU A 93 14.78 -15.49 -15.72
CA GLU A 93 14.49 -16.17 -17.00
C GLU A 93 13.55 -17.38 -16.86
N ILE A 94 12.87 -17.53 -15.71
CA ILE A 94 11.89 -18.60 -15.51
C ILE A 94 10.75 -18.45 -16.52
N THR A 95 10.57 -19.46 -17.37
CA THR A 95 9.51 -19.55 -18.39
C THR A 95 8.25 -20.26 -17.90
N HIS A 96 8.18 -20.55 -16.60
CA HIS A 96 7.02 -21.23 -16.01
C HIS A 96 5.75 -20.37 -16.17
N PRO A 97 4.62 -20.93 -16.64
CA PRO A 97 3.39 -20.15 -16.88
C PRO A 97 2.85 -19.44 -15.64
N GLY A 98 3.16 -19.98 -14.45
CA GLY A 98 2.85 -19.36 -13.16
C GLY A 98 3.44 -17.94 -12.97
N LYS A 99 4.53 -17.58 -13.67
CA LYS A 99 5.14 -16.25 -13.59
C LYS A 99 4.16 -15.13 -13.96
N ALA A 100 3.23 -15.40 -14.89
CA ALA A 100 2.21 -14.43 -15.32
C ALA A 100 1.23 -14.02 -14.20
N TYR A 101 1.15 -14.79 -13.11
CA TYR A 101 0.27 -14.54 -11.97
C TYR A 101 1.01 -13.90 -10.78
N LEU A 102 2.32 -13.67 -10.90
CA LEU A 102 3.09 -12.99 -9.86
C LEU A 102 2.96 -11.47 -10.01
N PRO A 103 2.96 -10.71 -8.90
CA PRO A 103 3.07 -9.27 -8.95
C PRO A 103 4.37 -8.85 -9.66
N VAL A 104 4.28 -7.79 -10.44
CA VAL A 104 5.42 -7.20 -11.15
C VAL A 104 5.69 -5.83 -10.56
N LEU A 105 6.95 -5.60 -10.16
CA LEU A 105 7.43 -4.26 -9.80
C LEU A 105 7.45 -3.39 -11.06
N LEU A 106 6.59 -2.37 -11.10
CA LEU A 106 6.55 -1.42 -12.20
C LEU A 106 7.51 -0.26 -11.96
N ASP A 107 7.62 0.17 -10.70
CA ASP A 107 8.49 1.25 -10.26
C ASP A 107 8.73 1.14 -8.74
N ASP A 108 9.83 1.73 -8.25
CA ASP A 108 10.08 1.97 -6.83
C ASP A 108 10.55 3.42 -6.62
N LEU A 109 9.89 4.12 -5.70
CA LEU A 109 10.08 5.56 -5.51
C LEU A 109 10.20 5.91 -4.03
N GLU A 110 10.97 6.94 -3.74
CA GLU A 110 11.02 7.53 -2.40
C GLU A 110 10.00 8.65 -2.29
N LEU A 111 9.22 8.60 -1.21
CA LEU A 111 8.27 9.64 -0.82
C LEU A 111 8.75 10.26 0.48
N ASP A 112 9.24 11.49 0.40
CA ASP A 112 9.61 12.26 1.58
C ASP A 112 8.37 12.88 2.22
N GLY A 113 8.24 12.71 3.53
CA GLY A 113 7.15 13.27 4.32
C GLY A 113 7.59 13.78 5.68
N SER A 114 6.63 14.37 6.41
CA SER A 114 6.85 14.83 7.79
C SER A 114 7.27 13.70 8.73
N ASN A 115 6.90 12.46 8.38
CA ASN A 115 7.13 11.29 9.21
C ASN A 115 8.37 10.48 8.81
N GLY A 116 9.12 10.96 7.82
CA GLY A 116 10.32 10.30 7.29
C GLY A 116 10.22 10.03 5.80
N THR A 117 11.16 9.24 5.28
CA THR A 117 11.21 8.81 3.88
C THR A 117 10.59 7.43 3.74
N HIS A 118 9.66 7.30 2.79
CA HIS A 118 8.90 6.07 2.57
C HIS A 118 9.27 5.49 1.21
N ARG A 119 9.90 4.32 1.18
CA ARG A 119 10.25 3.65 -0.08
C ARG A 119 9.05 2.86 -0.62
N CYS A 120 8.32 3.49 -1.53
CA CYS A 120 7.07 3.03 -2.08
C CYS A 120 7.27 2.00 -3.20
N ILE A 121 6.31 1.10 -3.35
CA ILE A 121 6.31 0.03 -4.37
C ILE A 121 5.14 0.26 -5.31
N VAL A 122 5.40 0.35 -6.61
CA VAL A 122 4.38 0.50 -7.65
C VAL A 122 4.16 -0.83 -8.36
N THR A 123 2.90 -1.27 -8.42
CA THR A 123 2.51 -2.53 -9.09
C THR A 123 1.22 -2.33 -9.90
N GLY A 124 0.78 -3.37 -10.61
CA GLY A 124 -0.55 -3.36 -11.20
C GLY A 124 -1.65 -3.33 -10.14
N VAL A 125 -2.87 -2.91 -10.53
CA VAL A 125 -4.04 -3.09 -9.65
C VAL A 125 -4.48 -4.55 -9.72
N TYR A 126 -4.67 -5.17 -8.55
CA TYR A 126 -5.09 -6.57 -8.43
C TYR A 126 -6.43 -6.69 -7.71
N GLY A 127 -7.02 -7.91 -7.72
CA GLY A 127 -8.32 -8.18 -7.11
C GLY A 127 -8.26 -8.37 -5.60
N LEU A 128 -9.43 -8.59 -4.98
CA LEU A 128 -9.54 -8.85 -3.54
C LEU A 128 -8.74 -10.09 -3.14
N SER A 129 -8.30 -10.13 -1.88
CA SER A 129 -7.75 -11.37 -1.33
C SER A 129 -8.80 -12.46 -1.25
N VAL A 130 -8.35 -13.71 -1.32
CA VAL A 130 -9.22 -14.86 -1.03
C VAL A 130 -9.81 -14.75 0.37
N GLY A 131 -9.05 -14.27 1.37
CA GLY A 131 -9.55 -14.02 2.72
C GLY A 131 -10.76 -13.09 2.72
N LEU A 132 -10.64 -11.94 2.07
CA LEU A 132 -11.75 -10.99 1.98
C LEU A 132 -12.93 -11.55 1.19
N VAL A 133 -12.68 -12.29 0.11
CA VAL A 133 -13.76 -12.94 -0.66
C VAL A 133 -14.53 -13.95 0.20
N LEU A 134 -13.84 -14.72 1.05
CA LEU A 134 -14.46 -15.67 1.98
C LEU A 134 -15.20 -14.96 3.14
N GLU A 135 -14.68 -13.81 3.58
CA GLU A 135 -15.29 -12.97 4.62
C GLU A 135 -16.51 -12.19 4.12
N VAL A 136 -16.61 -11.90 2.82
CA VAL A 136 -17.83 -11.32 2.24
C VAL A 136 -19.01 -12.30 2.31
N GLU A 137 -18.76 -13.61 2.45
CA GLU A 137 -19.79 -14.60 2.78
C GLU A 137 -20.06 -14.73 4.31
N ASN A 138 -19.14 -14.28 5.17
CA ASN A 138 -19.29 -14.26 6.63
C ASN A 138 -18.51 -13.08 7.25
N VAL A 139 -19.22 -12.02 7.63
CA VAL A 139 -18.72 -10.76 8.21
C VAL A 139 -17.52 -10.95 9.14
N TYR A 140 -16.32 -10.47 8.77
CA TYR A 140 -15.32 -9.70 9.57
C TYR A 140 -14.01 -9.55 8.77
N LEU A 141 -13.52 -8.31 8.62
CA LEU A 141 -12.47 -7.83 7.69
C LEU A 141 -11.01 -8.20 8.05
N TYR A 142 -10.24 -8.70 7.07
CA TYR A 142 -8.78 -8.47 6.98
C TYR A 142 -8.29 -8.23 5.54
N ALA A 143 -7.71 -7.06 5.31
CA ALA A 143 -7.02 -6.71 4.07
C ALA A 143 -5.82 -7.65 3.86
N SER A 144 -5.92 -8.51 2.85
CA SER A 144 -4.78 -9.26 2.34
C SER A 144 -4.47 -8.72 0.94
N ALA A 145 -3.18 -8.63 0.67
CA ALA A 145 -2.60 -8.11 -0.57
C ALA A 145 -3.34 -8.62 -1.81
N ALA A 146 -3.67 -7.67 -2.67
CA ALA A 146 -4.38 -7.90 -3.90
C ALA A 146 -3.55 -8.81 -4.84
N ARG A 147 -4.15 -9.90 -5.35
CA ARG A 147 -3.56 -10.81 -6.34
C ARG A 147 -4.52 -10.97 -7.52
N ARG A 148 -3.99 -11.16 -8.74
CA ARG A 148 -4.78 -11.21 -9.99
C ARG A 148 -5.50 -12.56 -10.15
N LEU A 149 -6.70 -12.53 -10.72
CA LEU A 149 -7.33 -13.68 -11.40
C LEU A 149 -6.64 -13.92 -12.76
#